data_AF-A0A7W1C8X4-F1
#
_entry.id   AF-A0A7W1C8X4-F1
#
_cell.length_a   1.000
_cell.length_b   1.000
_cell.length_c   1.000
_cell.angle_alpha   90.00
_cell.angle_beta   90.00
_cell.angle_gamma   90.00
#
_symmetry.space_group_name_H-M   'P 1'
#
loop_
_entity.id
_entity.type
_entity.pdbx_description
1 polymer ?
#
loop_
_entity_poly.entity_id
_entity_poly.type
_entity_poly.pdbx_seq_one_letter_code
_entity_poly.pdbx_strand_id
1 'polypeptide(L)' 'MWEVGDDTLTIWGGFVGSPASFKGKFGDDGNTVAGRWEWPGGGYEATMTRVEQAARGQDAVS' A
#
# COMPACT_ATOMS: atom_id res chain seq x y z
N MET A 1 1.35 -10.18 5.16
CA MET A 1 0.85 -10.87 3.94
C MET A 1 -0.01 -9.88 3.18
N TRP A 2 -0.21 -10.04 1.88
CA TRP A 2 -1.04 -9.12 1.10
C TRP A 2 -1.79 -9.85 0.00
N GLU A 3 -2.93 -9.28 -0.37
CA GLU A 3 -3.82 -9.78 -1.42
C GLU A 3 -4.28 -8.59 -2.26
N VAL A 4 -4.33 -8.79 -3.58
CA VAL A 4 -4.83 -7.82 -4.55
C VAL A 4 -6.09 -8.42 -5.19
N GLY A 5 -7.21 -7.71 -5.06
CA GLY A 5 -8.43 -7.96 -5.83
C GLY A 5 -8.45 -7.08 -7.08
N ASP A 6 -9.60 -6.99 -7.75
CA ASP A 6 -9.74 -6.25 -9.01
C ASP A 6 -9.31 -4.77 -8.88
N ASP A 7 -9.83 -4.07 -7.86
CA ASP A 7 -9.54 -2.66 -7.58
C ASP A 7 -9.06 -2.43 -6.14
N THR A 8 -8.75 -3.49 -5.39
CA THR A 8 -8.46 -3.42 -3.95
C THR A 8 -7.13 -4.04 -3.56
N LEU A 9 -6.52 -3.48 -2.52
CA LEU A 9 -5.35 -4.02 -1.83
C LEU A 9 -5.71 -4.27 -0.37
N THR A 10 -5.48 -5.50 0.08
CA THR A 10 -5.49 -5.85 1.50
C THR A 10 -4.09 -6.19 1.96
N ILE A 11 -3.64 -5.60 3.07
CA ILE A 11 -2.37 -5.96 3.72
C ILE A 11 -2.69 -6.42 5.13
N TRP A 12 -2.33 -7.66 5.45
CA TRP A 12 -2.55 -8.25 6.76
C TRP A 12 -1.31 -8.16 7.64
N GLY A 13 -1.51 -7.73 8.89
CA GLY A 13 -0.51 -7.73 9.96
C GLY A 13 -0.26 -9.15 10.46
N GLY A 14 0.87 -9.74 10.05
CA GLY A 14 1.28 -11.10 10.43
C GLY A 14 0.69 -12.18 9.51
N PHE A 15 -0.61 -12.44 9.60
CA PHE A 15 -1.29 -13.56 8.91
C PHE A 15 -2.57 -13.11 8.18
N VAL A 16 -2.94 -13.79 7.09
CA VAL A 16 -4.21 -13.53 6.36
C VAL A 16 -5.40 -13.64 7.31
N GLY A 17 -6.30 -12.66 7.30
CA GLY A 17 -7.45 -12.59 8.21
C GLY A 17 -7.16 -11.92 9.56
N SER A 18 -5.95 -11.43 9.79
CA SER A 18 -5.60 -10.70 11.02
C SER A 18 -6.50 -9.48 11.25
N PRO A 19 -6.93 -9.20 12.49
CA PRO A 19 -7.71 -7.99 12.79
C PRO A 19 -6.90 -6.71 12.59
N ALA A 20 -5.56 -6.80 12.52
CA ALA A 20 -4.70 -5.71 12.09
C ALA A 20 -4.52 -5.78 10.56
N SER A 21 -5.14 -4.86 9.81
CA SER A 21 -5.07 -4.87 8.35
C SER A 21 -5.19 -3.47 7.73
N PHE A 22 -4.59 -3.30 6.56
CA PHE A 22 -4.92 -2.23 5.64
C PHE A 22 -5.91 -2.74 4.61
N LYS A 23 -6.94 -1.95 4.30
CA LYS A 23 -7.80 -2.15 3.14
C LYS A 23 -7.90 -0.85 2.37
N GLY A 24 -7.55 -0.88 1.10
CA GLY A 24 -7.60 0.30 0.23
C GLY A 24 -7.98 -0.05 -1.20
N LYS A 25 -8.37 0.99 -1.94
CA LYS A 25 -8.72 0.92 -3.36
C LYS A 25 -7.64 1.59 -4.20
N PHE A 26 -7.28 0.97 -5.32
CA PHE A 26 -6.48 1.61 -6.34
C PHE A 26 -7.30 2.73 -7.00
N GLY A 27 -6.66 3.87 -7.25
CA GLY A 27 -7.23 4.91 -8.10
C GLY A 27 -7.24 4.47 -9.57
N ASP A 28 -8.09 5.10 -10.38
CA ASP A 28 -8.26 4.77 -11.80
C ASP A 28 -6.96 4.89 -12.62
N ASP A 29 -6.03 5.74 -12.17
CA ASP A 29 -4.72 5.95 -12.78
C ASP A 29 -3.67 4.91 -12.37
N GLY A 30 -4.00 4.01 -11.44
CA GLY A 30 -3.08 3.00 -10.89
C GLY A 30 -1.87 3.58 -10.13
N ASN A 31 -1.89 4.88 -9.81
CA ASN A 31 -0.80 5.59 -9.14
C ASN A 31 -1.13 5.94 -7.70
N THR A 32 -2.38 5.78 -7.28
CA THR A 32 -2.80 6.02 -5.90
C THR A 32 -3.47 4.78 -5.30
N VAL A 33 -3.32 4.61 -3.99
CA VAL A 33 -4.12 3.68 -3.20
C VAL A 33 -4.62 4.42 -1.96
N ALA A 34 -5.93 4.57 -1.83
CA ALA A 34 -6.56 5.20 -0.67
C ALA A 34 -7.27 4.15 0.17
N GLY A 35 -7.05 4.18 1.48
CA GLY A 35 -7.62 3.20 2.38
C GLY A 35 -7.36 3.51 3.85
N ARG A 36 -7.54 2.51 4.69
CA ARG A 36 -7.38 2.64 6.13
C ARG A 36 -6.64 1.44 6.71
N TRP A 37 -5.69 1.72 7.59
CA TRP A 37 -5.20 0.74 8.54
C TRP A 37 -6.13 0.67 9.73
N GLU A 38 -6.51 -0.54 10.13
CA GLU A 38 -7.36 -0.82 11.27
C GLU A 38 -6.74 -1.92 12.11
N TRP A 39 -6.91 -1.83 13.43
CA TRP A 39 -6.57 -2.87 14.39
C TRP A 39 -7.42 -2.67 15.66
N PRO A 40 -7.48 -3.67 16.57
CA PRO A 40 -8.23 -3.51 17.81
C PRO A 40 -7.76 -2.28 18.60
N GLY A 41 -8.68 -1.33 18.80
CA GLY A 41 -8.42 -0.09 19.55
C GLY A 41 -7.80 1.05 18.74
N GLY A 42 -7.66 0.94 17.41
CA GLY A 42 -7.12 2.03 16.63
C GLY A 42 -7.15 1.87 15.11
N GLY A 43 -6.61 2.88 14.44
CA GLY A 43 -6.49 2.92 12.99
C GLY A 43 -6.27 4.32 12.47
N TYR A 44 -5.84 4.42 11.22
CA TYR A 44 -5.66 5.69 10.51
C TYR A 44 -5.91 5.51 9.02
N GLU A 45 -6.42 6.57 8.40
CA GLU A 45 -6.53 6.66 6.95
C GLU A 45 -5.15 6.90 6.35
N ALA A 46 -4.89 6.27 5.21
CA ALA A 46 -3.65 6.42 4.48
C ALA A 46 -3.93 6.48 2.98
N THR A 47 -3.27 7.43 2.33
CA THR A 47 -3.19 7.51 0.88
C THR A 47 -1.75 7.29 0.48
N MET A 48 -1.51 6.26 -0.34
CA MET A 48 -0.21 5.95 -0.91
C MET A 48 -0.19 6.44 -2.36
N THR A 49 0.89 7.08 -2.77
CA THR A 49 1.12 7.48 -4.16
C THR A 49 2.39 6.81 -4.66
N ARG A 50 2.37 6.31 -5.90
CA ARG A 50 3.55 5.78 -6.58
C ARG A 50 4.58 6.90 -6.73
N VAL A 51 5.76 6.70 -6.19
CA VAL A 51 6.90 7.57 -6.47
C VAL A 51 7.54 7.14 -7.79
N GLU A 52 7.72 8.08 -8.70
CA GLU A 52 8.59 7.85 -9.85
C GLU A 52 10.03 7.74 -9.34
N GLN A 53 10.71 6.66 -9.71
CA GLN A 53 12.16 6.60 -9.54
C GLN A 53 12.76 7.64 -10.49
N ALA A 54 12.99 8.87 -10.03
CA ALA A 54 13.94 9.74 -10.71
C ALA A 54 15.27 8.98 -10.72
N ALA A 55 15.81 8.73 -11.92
CA ALA A 55 16.98 7.91 -12.19
C ALA A 55 18.03 7.93 -11.05
N ARG A 56 17.92 6.98 -10.11
CA ARG A 56 18.94 6.80 -9.09
C ARG A 56 20.03 5.92 -9.69
N GLY A 57 21.06 6.57 -10.25
CA GLY A 57 22.41 6.02 -10.36
C GLY A 57 22.71 5.14 -11.58
N GLN A 58 22.65 5.71 -12.78
CA GLN A 58 23.66 5.41 -13.80
C GLN A 58 24.48 6.69 -13.93
N ASP A 59 25.57 6.78 -13.18
CA ASP A 59 26.79 7.58 -13.42
C ASP A 59 27.53 7.85 -12.09
N ALA A 60 28.85 7.61 -12.11
CA ALA A 60 29.89 7.77 -11.06
C ALA A 60 30.12 6.55 -10.13
N VAL A 61 31.27 5.85 -10.07
CA VAL A 61 32.60 5.92 -10.72
C VAL A 61 33.27 4.53 -10.58
N SER A 62 34.01 4.06 -11.59
CA SER A 62 35.24 3.27 -11.44
C SER A 62 36.20 3.66 -12.57
#